data_AF-A0A7D4UA64-F1
#
_entry.id   AF-A0A7D4UA64-F1
#
_cell.length_a   1.000
_cell.length_b   1.000
_cell.length_c   1.000
_cell.angle_alpha   90.00
_cell.angle_beta   90.00
_cell.angle_gamma   90.00
#
_symmetry.space_group_name_H-M   'P 1'
#
loop_
_entity.id
_entity.type
_entity.pdbx_description
1 polymer ?
#
loop_
_entity_poly.entity_id
_entity_poly.type
_entity_poly.pdbx_seq_one_letter_code
_entity_poly.pdbx_strand_id
1 'polypeptide(L)'
;MKKFRTPALVLLLALAACQKSNDTVSTPVTNAEVADMVASSLSANSSGLIMSTADITVNAQSVFDLNIGCGNTKNFTATHTSPANANISYSDTFSYGYTLNCNANNQPDNITGTASEKGTFDGPRSSATNTGTATFRVAGLTPAATVYVINGEFKRVGTFASKVESKNTSTTTVTLAITNLTINKSTKVVTSGSATVTVNGTTTKNAAINFTGNATFTGDGKATITLNGTVYIVDLLTGDFTKK
;
A
#
# COMPACT_ATOMS: atom_id res chain seq x y z
N MET A 1 34.37 -54.19 -72.93
CA MET A 1 34.73 -52.80 -72.59
C MET A 1 33.46 -52.00 -72.30
N LYS A 2 33.18 -51.64 -71.04
CA LYS A 2 32.23 -50.59 -70.66
C LYS A 2 32.56 -50.17 -69.22
N LYS A 3 33.15 -48.99 -69.06
CA LYS A 3 33.50 -48.38 -67.76
C LYS A 3 32.25 -47.66 -67.24
N PHE A 4 31.76 -48.05 -66.06
CA PHE A 4 30.71 -47.32 -65.36
C PHE A 4 31.34 -46.36 -64.34
N ARG A 5 30.98 -45.08 -64.44
CA ARG A 5 31.40 -44.00 -63.53
C ARG A 5 30.40 -43.89 -62.39
N THR A 6 30.89 -43.88 -61.15
CA THR A 6 30.10 -43.63 -59.93
C THR A 6 29.95 -42.12 -59.71
N PRO A 7 28.75 -41.57 -59.44
CA PRO A 7 28.61 -40.20 -58.98
C PRO A 7 28.70 -40.13 -57.45
N ALA A 8 29.40 -39.10 -56.95
CA ALA A 8 29.51 -38.78 -55.54
C ALA A 8 28.20 -38.16 -55.02
N LEU A 9 27.60 -38.80 -54.01
CA LEU A 9 26.42 -38.33 -53.29
C LEU A 9 26.88 -37.35 -52.19
N VAL A 10 26.64 -36.06 -52.40
CA VAL A 10 26.88 -35.02 -51.40
C VAL A 10 25.73 -35.04 -50.39
N LEU A 11 26.04 -35.51 -49.17
CA LEU A 11 25.11 -35.53 -48.04
C LEU A 11 25.06 -34.13 -47.41
N LEU A 12 24.00 -33.36 -47.68
CA LEU A 12 23.72 -32.11 -46.96
C LEU A 12 23.31 -32.45 -45.52
N LEU A 13 24.18 -32.16 -44.55
CA LEU A 13 23.82 -32.11 -43.13
C LEU A 13 22.98 -30.85 -42.87
N ALA A 14 21.67 -31.02 -42.74
CA ALA A 14 20.81 -30.00 -42.16
C ALA A 14 21.10 -29.90 -40.65
N LEU A 15 21.83 -28.85 -40.26
CA LEU A 15 21.97 -28.44 -38.86
C LEU A 15 20.60 -27.94 -38.37
N ALA A 16 19.83 -28.81 -37.74
CA ALA A 16 18.70 -28.42 -36.92
C ALA A 16 19.24 -27.73 -35.66
N ALA A 17 19.51 -26.42 -35.76
CA ALA A 17 19.77 -25.57 -34.62
C ALA A 17 18.47 -25.47 -33.80
N CYS A 18 18.35 -26.30 -32.76
CA CYS A 18 17.37 -26.08 -31.70
C CYS A 18 17.68 -24.73 -31.05
N GLN A 19 16.94 -23.68 -31.41
CA GLN A 19 16.83 -22.52 -30.54
C GLN A 19 16.20 -23.03 -29.24
N LYS A 20 16.99 -23.04 -28.15
CA LYS A 20 16.38 -23.10 -26.81
C LYS A 20 15.54 -21.84 -26.68
N SER A 21 14.23 -21.99 -26.75
CA SER A 21 13.30 -20.99 -26.30
C SER A 21 13.67 -20.69 -24.85
N ASN A 22 14.31 -19.56 -24.60
CA ASN A 22 14.44 -19.01 -23.26
C ASN A 22 13.07 -18.47 -22.89
N ASP A 23 12.12 -19.38 -22.63
CA ASP A 23 10.91 -19.03 -21.91
C ASP A 23 11.36 -18.60 -20.53
N THR A 24 11.44 -17.29 -20.32
CA THR A 24 11.61 -16.70 -18.99
C THR A 24 10.41 -17.13 -18.16
N VAL A 25 10.58 -18.22 -17.41
CA VAL A 25 9.55 -18.71 -16.50
C VAL A 25 9.19 -17.58 -15.55
N SER A 26 7.98 -17.07 -15.72
CA SER A 26 7.41 -16.03 -14.88
C SER A 26 7.11 -16.66 -13.53
N THR A 27 7.90 -16.32 -12.51
CA THR A 27 7.63 -16.76 -11.14
C THR A 27 6.49 -15.90 -10.58
N PRO A 28 5.31 -16.49 -10.31
CA PRO A 28 4.19 -15.72 -9.76
C PRO A 28 4.53 -15.19 -8.37
N VAL A 29 3.87 -14.10 -7.99
CA VAL A 29 3.98 -13.53 -6.65
C VAL A 29 3.21 -14.41 -5.66
N THR A 30 3.82 -14.69 -4.52
CA THR A 30 3.20 -15.50 -3.46
C THR A 30 2.23 -14.68 -2.59
N ASN A 31 1.29 -15.33 -1.91
CA ASN A 31 0.42 -14.64 -0.94
C ASN A 31 1.21 -13.93 0.16
N ALA A 32 2.37 -14.45 0.57
CA ALA A 32 3.23 -13.83 1.56
C ALA A 32 3.87 -12.53 1.04
N GLU A 33 4.35 -12.52 -0.21
CA GLU A 33 4.85 -11.29 -0.85
C GLU A 33 3.75 -10.23 -0.98
N VAL A 34 2.52 -10.63 -1.33
CA VAL A 34 1.37 -9.70 -1.34
C VAL A 34 1.04 -9.23 0.08
N ALA A 35 1.13 -10.10 1.08
CA ALA A 35 0.93 -9.71 2.47
C ALA A 35 1.98 -8.67 2.92
N ASP A 36 3.26 -8.78 2.50
CA ASP A 36 4.28 -7.74 2.72
C ASP A 36 3.91 -6.41 2.04
N MET A 37 3.37 -6.44 0.81
CA MET A 37 2.91 -5.22 0.11
C MET A 37 1.74 -4.54 0.86
N VAL A 38 0.78 -5.32 1.33
CA VAL A 38 -0.38 -4.77 2.06
C VAL A 38 0.01 -4.33 3.46
N ALA A 39 0.83 -5.11 4.17
CA ALA A 39 1.30 -4.79 5.51
C ALA A 39 2.08 -3.46 5.50
N SER A 40 3.04 -3.31 4.59
CA SER A 40 3.75 -2.04 4.41
C SER A 40 2.84 -0.87 3.99
N SER A 41 1.73 -1.15 3.30
CA SER A 41 0.72 -0.13 2.97
C SER A 41 -0.15 0.28 4.17
N LEU A 42 -0.22 -0.55 5.20
CA LEU A 42 -0.95 -0.29 6.43
C LEU A 42 -0.06 0.34 7.51
N SER A 43 1.13 -0.22 7.75
CA SER A 43 1.92 0.03 8.96
C SER A 43 2.56 1.40 9.03
N ALA A 44 2.78 1.89 10.26
CA ALA A 44 3.38 3.18 10.52
C ALA A 44 4.87 3.25 10.11
N ASN A 45 5.66 2.21 10.34
CA ASN A 45 7.10 2.19 10.03
C ASN A 45 7.46 2.09 8.53
N SER A 46 6.46 2.11 7.66
CA SER A 46 6.58 2.16 6.20
C SER A 46 5.74 3.30 5.63
N SER A 47 5.46 4.29 6.49
CA SER A 47 4.64 5.46 6.22
C SER A 47 3.26 5.12 5.68
N GLY A 48 2.71 3.95 6.01
CA GLY A 48 1.42 3.45 5.55
C GLY A 48 0.23 4.25 6.06
N LEU A 49 -0.96 3.69 5.82
CA LEU A 49 -2.24 4.25 6.23
C LEU A 49 -2.21 4.74 7.69
N ILE A 50 -1.65 3.96 8.61
CA ILE A 50 -1.68 4.28 10.04
C ILE A 50 -0.91 5.56 10.36
N MET A 51 0.24 5.79 9.74
CA MET A 51 0.96 7.06 9.87
C MET A 51 0.13 8.22 9.31
N SER A 52 -0.44 8.06 8.11
CA SER A 52 -1.26 9.10 7.50
C SER A 52 -2.50 9.45 8.34
N THR A 53 -3.09 8.49 9.05
CA THR A 53 -4.26 8.74 9.91
C THR A 53 -3.93 9.57 11.15
N ALA A 54 -2.69 9.49 11.65
CA ALA A 54 -2.23 10.37 12.72
C ALA A 54 -2.19 11.82 12.24
N ASP A 55 -1.60 12.08 11.08
CA ASP A 55 -1.56 13.40 10.47
C ASP A 55 -2.97 13.93 10.15
N ILE A 56 -3.81 13.08 9.55
CA ILE A 56 -5.18 13.42 9.18
C ILE A 56 -5.99 13.86 10.39
N THR A 57 -5.94 13.10 11.50
CA THR A 57 -6.76 13.43 12.68
C THR A 57 -6.27 14.66 13.42
N VAL A 58 -4.96 14.86 13.55
CA VAL A 58 -4.37 16.05 14.20
C VAL A 58 -4.69 17.30 13.40
N ASN A 59 -4.48 17.28 12.09
CA ASN A 59 -4.73 18.44 11.23
C ASN A 59 -6.24 18.71 11.06
N ALA A 60 -7.08 17.68 10.99
CA ALA A 60 -8.54 17.87 10.96
C ALA A 60 -9.04 18.56 12.24
N GLN A 61 -8.51 18.20 13.42
CA GLN A 61 -8.84 18.89 14.67
C GLN A 61 -8.36 20.34 14.64
N SER A 62 -7.13 20.59 14.17
CA SER A 62 -6.61 21.97 14.04
C SER A 62 -7.48 22.84 13.14
N VAL A 63 -7.92 22.33 11.99
CA VAL A 63 -8.84 23.06 11.09
C VAL A 63 -10.19 23.34 11.73
N PHE A 64 -10.72 22.38 12.49
CA PHE A 64 -11.95 22.54 13.25
C PHE A 64 -11.81 23.62 14.34
N ASP A 65 -10.73 23.55 15.14
CA ASP A 65 -10.49 24.46 16.27
C ASP A 65 -10.24 25.90 15.81
N LEU A 66 -9.53 26.06 14.69
CA LEU A 66 -9.35 27.36 14.04
C LEU A 66 -10.66 27.92 13.46
N ASN A 67 -11.69 27.07 13.29
CA ASN A 67 -12.97 27.39 12.67
C ASN A 67 -12.78 28.30 11.44
N ILE A 68 -12.04 27.79 10.45
CA ILE A 68 -11.62 28.56 9.28
C ILE A 68 -12.76 29.06 8.38
N GLY A 69 -14.02 28.82 8.76
CA GLY A 69 -15.22 29.06 7.98
C GLY A 69 -15.58 27.86 7.11
N CYS A 70 -16.87 27.60 7.00
CA CYS A 70 -17.41 26.49 6.22
C CYS A 70 -17.02 26.61 4.73
N GLY A 71 -16.63 25.50 4.12
CA GLY A 71 -16.19 25.44 2.73
C GLY A 71 -14.76 25.91 2.47
N ASN A 72 -14.09 26.49 3.47
CA ASN A 72 -12.69 26.90 3.32
C ASN A 72 -11.76 25.70 3.45
N THR A 73 -10.62 25.78 2.73
CA THR A 73 -9.60 24.73 2.70
C THR A 73 -8.29 25.22 3.32
N LYS A 74 -7.63 24.35 4.09
CA LYS A 74 -6.25 24.54 4.56
C LYS A 74 -5.37 23.42 4.05
N ASN A 75 -4.13 23.78 3.74
CA ASN A 75 -3.13 22.83 3.28
C ASN A 75 -2.06 22.63 4.35
N PHE A 76 -1.59 21.39 4.48
CA PHE A 76 -0.53 21.01 5.39
C PHE A 76 0.46 20.11 4.67
N THR A 77 1.70 20.15 5.12
CA THR A 77 2.74 19.23 4.65
C THR A 77 3.37 18.59 5.87
N ALA A 78 3.52 17.26 5.83
CA ALA A 78 4.23 16.50 6.84
C ALA A 78 5.36 15.73 6.17
N THR A 79 6.51 15.67 6.83
CA THR A 79 7.65 14.85 6.42
C THR A 79 7.95 13.87 7.52
N HIS A 80 8.11 12.61 7.13
CA HIS A 80 8.39 11.50 8.04
C HIS A 80 9.67 10.82 7.61
N THR A 81 10.61 10.69 8.55
CA THR A 81 11.86 9.97 8.30
C THR A 81 12.12 9.04 9.47
N SER A 82 12.63 7.84 9.16
CA SER A 82 13.09 6.92 10.18
C SER A 82 14.24 7.54 10.98
N PRO A 83 14.36 7.27 12.28
CA PRO A 83 15.53 7.67 13.07
C PRO A 83 16.85 7.14 12.48
N ALA A 84 17.95 7.86 12.72
CA ALA A 84 19.28 7.39 12.36
C ALA A 84 19.56 6.02 13.00
N ASN A 85 20.14 5.09 12.22
CA ASN A 85 20.46 3.72 12.62
C ASN A 85 19.26 2.81 12.95
N ALA A 86 18.04 3.18 12.53
CA ALA A 86 16.91 2.28 12.62
C ALA A 86 17.10 1.05 11.72
N ASN A 87 16.59 -0.12 12.15
CA ASN A 87 16.61 -1.36 11.37
C ASN A 87 15.75 -1.30 10.09
N ILE A 88 14.86 -0.30 10.04
CA ILE A 88 13.96 0.00 8.93
C ILE A 88 14.17 1.46 8.60
N SER A 89 14.40 1.75 7.33
CA SER A 89 14.51 3.13 6.86
C SER A 89 13.29 3.51 6.04
N TYR A 90 12.80 4.73 6.25
CA TYR A 90 11.76 5.32 5.44
C TYR A 90 11.95 6.83 5.35
N SER A 91 11.45 7.42 4.27
CA SER A 91 11.51 8.86 4.04
C SER A 91 10.37 9.25 3.12
N ASP A 92 9.38 9.92 3.68
CA ASP A 92 8.13 10.23 2.99
C ASP A 92 7.72 11.68 3.22
N THR A 93 7.10 12.28 2.21
CA THR A 93 6.46 13.59 2.28
C THR A 93 5.00 13.43 1.91
N PHE A 94 4.14 13.93 2.78
CA PHE A 94 2.70 14.02 2.57
C PHE A 94 2.29 15.46 2.39
N SER A 95 1.47 15.72 1.36
CA SER A 95 0.79 17.00 1.17
C SER A 95 -0.70 16.79 1.29
N TYR A 96 -1.34 17.55 2.17
CA TYR A 96 -2.75 17.41 2.49
C TYR A 96 -3.53 18.67 2.17
N GLY A 97 -4.78 18.51 1.76
CA GLY A 97 -5.80 19.57 1.74
C GLY A 97 -6.99 19.16 2.59
N TYR A 98 -7.46 20.05 3.46
CA TYR A 98 -8.58 19.82 4.38
C TYR A 98 -9.63 20.91 4.23
N THR A 99 -10.86 20.53 3.94
CA THR A 99 -12.02 21.41 3.80
C THR A 99 -12.98 21.18 4.95
N LEU A 100 -13.32 22.26 5.67
CA LEU A 100 -14.29 22.22 6.77
C LEU A 100 -15.72 22.23 6.23
N ASN A 101 -16.45 21.14 6.45
CA ASN A 101 -17.85 21.02 6.08
C ASN A 101 -18.73 21.28 7.30
N CYS A 102 -19.83 21.98 7.07
CA CYS A 102 -20.79 22.33 8.11
C CYS A 102 -22.16 21.71 7.83
N ASN A 103 -22.93 21.51 8.88
CA ASN A 103 -24.31 21.04 8.79
C ASN A 103 -25.27 22.17 8.32
N ALA A 104 -26.56 21.86 8.23
CA ALA A 104 -27.61 22.80 7.81
C ALA A 104 -27.73 24.06 8.68
N ASN A 105 -27.23 24.02 9.92
CA ASN A 105 -27.20 25.15 10.84
C ASN A 105 -25.88 25.94 10.77
N ASN A 106 -25.07 25.70 9.75
CA ASN A 106 -23.76 26.32 9.55
C ASN A 106 -22.77 26.03 10.70
N GLN A 107 -22.93 24.90 11.38
CA GLN A 107 -22.00 24.45 12.42
C GLN A 107 -21.03 23.42 11.85
N PRO A 108 -19.73 23.47 12.21
CA PRO A 108 -18.74 22.45 11.89
C PRO A 108 -19.24 21.02 12.12
N ASP A 109 -19.21 20.18 11.09
CA ASP A 109 -19.70 18.80 11.14
C ASP A 109 -18.57 17.79 10.88
N ASN A 110 -17.90 17.92 9.74
CA ASN A 110 -16.85 17.02 9.32
C ASN A 110 -15.79 17.74 8.49
N ILE A 111 -14.65 17.07 8.30
CA ILE A 111 -13.59 17.51 7.41
C ILE A 111 -13.51 16.53 6.27
N THR A 112 -13.52 17.00 5.03
CA THR A 112 -13.12 16.20 3.87
C THR A 112 -11.76 16.65 3.39
N GLY A 113 -11.01 15.77 2.76
CA GLY A 113 -9.71 16.14 2.25
C GLY A 113 -9.11 15.14 1.31
N THR A 114 -7.97 15.54 0.78
CA THR A 114 -7.12 14.73 -0.07
C THR A 114 -5.69 14.76 0.46
N ALA A 115 -4.94 13.72 0.14
CA ALA A 115 -3.50 13.67 0.39
C ALA A 115 -2.77 13.19 -0.86
N SER A 116 -1.53 13.64 -1.04
CA SER A 116 -0.56 13.00 -1.92
C SER A 116 0.69 12.62 -1.12
N GLU A 117 1.28 11.49 -1.48
CA GLU A 117 2.46 10.92 -0.84
C GLU A 117 3.56 10.74 -1.88
N LYS A 118 4.81 10.97 -1.47
CA LYS A 118 5.99 10.46 -2.17
C LYS A 118 7.04 10.06 -1.15
N GLY A 119 7.65 8.90 -1.36
CA GLY A 119 8.78 8.49 -0.57
C GLY A 119 9.29 7.09 -0.85
N THR A 120 10.00 6.55 0.14
CA THR A 120 10.75 5.30 0.04
C THR A 120 10.73 4.56 1.36
N PHE A 121 10.75 3.24 1.28
CA PHE A 121 10.84 2.34 2.41
C PHE A 121 11.89 1.27 2.13
N ASP A 122 12.70 0.93 3.13
CA ASP A 122 13.62 -0.19 3.07
C ASP A 122 13.63 -0.93 4.42
N GLY A 123 13.13 -2.16 4.42
CA GLY A 123 13.06 -3.03 5.59
C GLY A 123 13.68 -4.41 5.36
N PRO A 124 13.67 -5.30 6.37
CA PRO A 124 14.30 -6.61 6.27
C PRO A 124 13.68 -7.53 5.21
N ARG A 125 12.36 -7.46 5.02
CA ARG A 125 11.61 -8.36 4.13
C ARG A 125 11.40 -7.78 2.73
N SER A 126 11.39 -6.46 2.60
CA SER A 126 11.11 -5.79 1.33
C SER A 126 11.62 -4.35 1.32
N SER A 127 11.70 -3.77 0.14
CA SER A 127 11.87 -2.34 -0.06
C SER A 127 10.89 -1.82 -1.09
N ALA A 128 10.58 -0.52 -1.04
CA ALA A 128 9.67 0.10 -1.96
C ALA A 128 10.00 1.56 -2.26
N THR A 129 9.71 2.00 -3.47
CA THR A 129 9.58 3.42 -3.81
C THR A 129 8.11 3.71 -4.09
N ASN A 130 7.54 4.68 -3.40
CA ASN A 130 6.10 4.89 -3.37
C ASN A 130 5.73 6.31 -3.80
N THR A 131 4.67 6.41 -4.58
CA THR A 131 3.80 7.58 -4.63
C THR A 131 2.42 7.15 -4.16
N GLY A 132 1.63 8.08 -3.65
CA GLY A 132 0.32 7.75 -3.15
C GLY A 132 -0.66 8.89 -3.25
N THR A 133 -1.93 8.54 -3.16
CA THR A 133 -3.04 9.48 -3.03
C THR A 133 -4.00 8.96 -1.98
N ALA A 134 -4.58 9.86 -1.20
CA ALA A 134 -5.69 9.53 -0.33
C ALA A 134 -6.86 10.49 -0.52
N THR A 135 -8.06 9.99 -0.30
CA THR A 135 -9.25 10.80 -0.04
C THR A 135 -9.77 10.41 1.33
N PHE A 136 -10.24 11.37 2.11
CA PHE A 136 -10.73 11.07 3.46
C PHE A 136 -11.86 12.01 3.88
N ARG A 137 -12.72 11.48 4.75
CA ARG A 137 -13.70 12.23 5.53
C ARG A 137 -13.50 11.88 7.00
N VAL A 138 -13.29 12.90 7.83
CA VAL A 138 -13.11 12.79 9.28
C VAL A 138 -14.33 13.36 9.99
N ALA A 139 -14.99 12.54 10.80
CA ALA A 139 -16.04 12.95 11.72
C ALA A 139 -15.56 12.87 13.19
N GLY A 140 -16.40 13.31 14.14
CA GLY A 140 -16.07 13.26 15.57
C GLY A 140 -15.18 14.41 16.04
N LEU A 141 -15.29 15.57 15.40
CA LEU A 141 -14.43 16.73 15.66
C LEU A 141 -14.81 17.50 16.93
N THR A 142 -16.06 17.39 17.37
CA THR A 142 -16.56 18.13 18.54
C THR A 142 -15.87 17.70 19.84
N PRO A 143 -15.85 18.57 20.87
CA PRO A 143 -15.25 18.23 22.17
C PRO A 143 -15.93 17.06 22.89
N ALA A 144 -17.23 16.85 22.67
CA ALA A 144 -17.99 15.76 23.28
C ALA A 144 -17.74 14.39 22.62
N ALA A 145 -17.24 14.36 21.38
CA ALA A 145 -16.88 13.12 20.71
C ALA A 145 -15.61 12.53 21.34
N THR A 146 -15.63 11.24 21.64
CA THR A 146 -14.47 10.52 22.21
C THR A 146 -13.60 9.85 21.14
N VAL A 147 -14.09 9.78 19.91
CA VAL A 147 -13.43 9.13 18.77
C VAL A 147 -13.48 10.00 17.52
N TYR A 148 -12.48 9.85 16.65
CA TYR A 148 -12.58 10.19 15.25
C TYR A 148 -13.09 8.99 14.46
N VAL A 149 -13.84 9.25 13.40
CA VAL A 149 -14.25 8.22 12.42
C VAL A 149 -13.80 8.66 11.04
N ILE A 150 -12.98 7.83 10.39
CA ILE A 150 -12.43 8.07 9.06
C ILE A 150 -13.09 7.12 8.06
N ASN A 151 -13.53 7.69 6.94
CA ASN A 151 -13.91 6.96 5.73
C ASN A 151 -13.13 7.53 4.55
N GLY A 152 -12.83 6.70 3.55
CA GLY A 152 -12.12 7.19 2.36
C GLY A 152 -11.38 6.11 1.60
N GLU A 153 -10.37 6.52 0.82
CA GLU A 153 -9.50 5.63 0.09
C GLU A 153 -8.05 6.03 0.31
N PHE A 154 -7.19 5.04 0.53
CA PHE A 154 -5.75 5.18 0.51
C PHE A 154 -5.18 4.34 -0.62
N LYS A 155 -4.45 4.96 -1.54
CA LYS A 155 -3.87 4.31 -2.71
C LYS A 155 -2.37 4.57 -2.74
N ARG A 156 -1.59 3.49 -2.80
CA ARG A 156 -0.14 3.51 -2.92
C ARG A 156 0.29 2.82 -4.20
N VAL A 157 1.11 3.50 -4.99
CA VAL A 157 1.65 3.02 -6.26
C VAL A 157 3.17 3.05 -6.16
N GLY A 158 3.83 1.97 -6.56
CA GLY A 158 5.27 1.92 -6.39
C GLY A 158 5.93 0.72 -7.01
N THR A 159 7.26 0.75 -6.96
CA THR A 159 8.10 -0.42 -7.21
C THR A 159 8.33 -1.09 -5.87
N PHE A 160 7.90 -2.34 -5.73
CA PHE A 160 8.12 -3.20 -4.58
C PHE A 160 9.19 -4.24 -4.92
N ALA A 161 10.17 -4.42 -4.07
CA ALA A 161 11.19 -5.46 -4.18
C ALA A 161 11.16 -6.37 -2.95
N SER A 162 10.79 -7.63 -3.14
CA SER A 162 10.86 -8.62 -2.08
C SER A 162 12.31 -9.05 -1.82
N LYS A 163 12.69 -9.19 -0.56
CA LYS A 163 13.98 -9.75 -0.11
C LYS A 163 13.86 -11.20 0.37
N VAL A 164 12.62 -11.68 0.45
CA VAL A 164 12.23 -13.02 0.90
C VAL A 164 11.52 -13.77 -0.23
N GLU A 165 11.22 -15.05 -0.02
CA GLU A 165 10.49 -15.88 -0.98
C GLU A 165 11.13 -15.87 -2.39
N SER A 166 10.34 -15.61 -3.42
CA SER A 166 10.74 -15.54 -4.82
C SER A 166 11.61 -14.32 -5.15
N LYS A 167 11.79 -13.39 -4.21
CA LYS A 167 12.57 -12.15 -4.37
C LYS A 167 12.15 -11.36 -5.62
N ASN A 168 10.84 -11.34 -5.88
CA ASN A 168 10.30 -10.64 -7.04
C ASN A 168 10.44 -9.12 -6.89
N THR A 169 10.70 -8.44 -8.00
CA THR A 169 10.47 -7.00 -8.14
C THR A 169 9.20 -6.80 -8.96
N SER A 170 8.34 -5.88 -8.52
CA SER A 170 7.05 -5.62 -9.15
C SER A 170 6.66 -4.16 -9.07
N THR A 171 5.99 -3.66 -10.09
CA THR A 171 5.26 -2.39 -10.02
C THR A 171 3.84 -2.68 -9.58
N THR A 172 3.43 -2.14 -8.45
CA THR A 172 2.17 -2.47 -7.79
C THR A 172 1.40 -1.24 -7.39
N THR A 173 0.07 -1.35 -7.44
CA THR A 173 -0.89 -0.46 -6.83
C THR A 173 -1.59 -1.22 -5.71
N VAL A 174 -1.46 -0.74 -4.48
CA VAL A 174 -2.24 -1.19 -3.32
C VAL A 174 -3.30 -0.14 -3.04
N THR A 175 -4.57 -0.53 -3.07
CA THR A 175 -5.71 0.32 -2.73
C THR A 175 -6.41 -0.23 -1.49
N LEU A 176 -6.67 0.66 -0.53
CA LEU A 176 -7.40 0.42 0.70
C LEU A 176 -8.64 1.31 0.72
N ALA A 177 -9.82 0.74 0.49
CA ALA A 177 -11.09 1.45 0.61
C ALA A 177 -11.60 1.34 2.05
N ILE A 178 -11.43 2.42 2.82
CA ILE A 178 -11.58 2.46 4.27
C ILE A 178 -13.02 2.80 4.66
N THR A 179 -13.58 1.99 5.56
CA THR A 179 -14.91 2.17 6.13
C THR A 179 -14.84 2.18 7.65
N ASN A 180 -15.37 3.26 8.25
CA ASN A 180 -15.53 3.44 9.69
C ASN A 180 -14.26 3.16 10.52
N LEU A 181 -13.09 3.58 10.02
CA LEU A 181 -11.84 3.49 10.78
C LEU A 181 -11.93 4.44 11.97
N THR A 182 -12.00 3.85 13.16
CA THR A 182 -12.27 4.56 14.41
C THR A 182 -10.99 4.72 15.19
N ILE A 183 -10.71 5.95 15.64
CA ILE A 183 -9.50 6.31 16.39
C ILE A 183 -9.91 6.99 17.68
N ASN A 184 -9.40 6.51 18.82
CA ASN A 184 -9.66 7.14 20.11
C ASN A 184 -8.97 8.51 20.19
N LYS A 185 -9.69 9.58 20.56
CA LYS A 185 -9.12 10.95 20.60
C LYS A 185 -8.07 11.12 21.69
N SER A 186 -8.16 10.37 22.78
CA SER A 186 -7.24 10.45 23.92
C SER A 186 -5.97 9.65 23.67
N THR A 187 -6.09 8.40 23.23
CA THR A 187 -4.92 7.52 23.04
C THR A 187 -4.32 7.62 21.65
N LYS A 188 -5.04 8.19 20.67
CA LYS A 188 -4.67 8.26 19.25
C LYS A 188 -4.48 6.89 18.59
N VAL A 189 -5.05 5.84 19.18
CA VAL A 189 -4.95 4.46 18.67
C VAL A 189 -6.19 4.09 17.86
N VAL A 190 -5.99 3.35 16.78
CA VAL A 190 -7.08 2.71 16.00
C VAL A 190 -7.76 1.65 16.87
N THR A 191 -9.06 1.77 17.07
CA THR A 191 -9.86 0.84 17.90
C THR A 191 -10.70 -0.12 17.07
N SER A 192 -11.12 0.27 15.87
CA SER A 192 -11.95 -0.57 15.00
C SER A 192 -12.01 -0.05 13.56
N GLY A 193 -12.54 -0.85 12.64
CA GLY A 193 -12.85 -0.45 11.28
C GLY A 193 -12.59 -1.56 10.27
N SER A 194 -12.77 -1.27 8.99
CA SER A 194 -12.43 -2.19 7.92
C SER A 194 -11.92 -1.48 6.68
N ALA A 195 -11.18 -2.20 5.85
CA ALA A 195 -10.87 -1.75 4.50
C ALA A 195 -10.98 -2.90 3.50
N THR A 196 -11.55 -2.63 2.33
CA THR A 196 -11.38 -3.52 1.17
C THR A 196 -9.97 -3.32 0.62
N VAL A 197 -9.26 -4.41 0.37
CA VAL A 197 -7.89 -4.42 -0.12
C VAL A 197 -7.87 -4.88 -1.58
N THR A 198 -7.23 -4.12 -2.44
CA THR A 198 -6.95 -4.51 -3.82
C THR A 198 -5.47 -4.30 -4.12
N VAL A 199 -4.81 -5.33 -4.66
CA VAL A 199 -3.42 -5.25 -5.13
C VAL A 199 -3.37 -5.63 -6.60
N ASN A 200 -3.01 -4.66 -7.43
CA ASN A 200 -2.86 -4.85 -8.87
C ASN A 200 -1.44 -4.51 -9.30
N GLY A 201 -0.89 -5.20 -10.30
CA GLY A 201 0.43 -4.87 -10.80
C GLY A 201 1.02 -5.94 -11.72
N THR A 202 2.30 -5.78 -11.99
CA THR A 202 3.08 -6.74 -12.76
C THR A 202 4.47 -6.91 -12.17
N THR A 203 4.99 -8.13 -12.21
CA THR A 203 6.40 -8.37 -11.90
C THR A 203 7.28 -7.93 -13.07
N THR A 204 8.58 -7.76 -12.83
CA THR A 204 9.57 -7.51 -13.89
C THR A 204 9.66 -8.64 -14.93
N LYS A 205 9.14 -9.83 -14.60
CA LYS A 205 8.99 -10.98 -15.50
C LYS A 205 7.59 -11.09 -16.12
N ASN A 206 6.85 -9.99 -16.16
CA ASN A 206 5.50 -9.88 -16.74
C ASN A 206 4.44 -10.80 -16.11
N ALA A 207 4.63 -11.28 -14.88
CA ALA A 207 3.58 -11.98 -14.16
C ALA A 207 2.54 -10.96 -13.68
N ALA A 208 1.27 -11.17 -13.98
CA ALA A 208 0.20 -10.31 -13.47
C ALA A 208 -0.03 -10.55 -11.97
N ILE A 209 -0.27 -9.47 -11.24
CA ILE A 209 -0.63 -9.46 -9.82
C ILE A 209 -2.04 -8.90 -9.74
N ASN A 210 -3.00 -9.71 -9.28
CA ASN A 210 -4.40 -9.31 -9.10
C ASN A 210 -4.95 -10.01 -7.85
N PHE A 211 -4.90 -9.31 -6.71
CA PHE A 211 -5.38 -9.83 -5.43
C PHE A 211 -6.45 -8.92 -4.87
N THR A 212 -7.47 -9.53 -4.28
CA THR A 212 -8.48 -8.84 -3.51
C THR A 212 -8.60 -9.46 -2.13
N GLY A 213 -9.03 -8.65 -1.17
CA GLY A 213 -9.10 -9.06 0.21
C GLY A 213 -9.80 -8.03 1.08
N ASN A 214 -9.78 -8.29 2.38
CA ASN A 214 -10.29 -7.37 3.39
C ASN A 214 -9.30 -7.26 4.54
N ALA A 215 -9.16 -6.06 5.08
CA ALA A 215 -8.50 -5.80 6.34
C ALA A 215 -9.56 -5.42 7.39
N THR A 216 -9.47 -6.02 8.56
CA THR A 216 -10.31 -5.69 9.72
C THR A 216 -9.42 -5.20 10.85
N PHE A 217 -9.69 -3.99 11.33
CA PHE A 217 -9.00 -3.39 12.46
C PHE A 217 -9.78 -3.76 13.72
N THR A 218 -9.12 -4.40 14.68
CA THR A 218 -9.77 -4.93 15.89
C THR A 218 -9.37 -4.21 17.17
N GLY A 219 -8.51 -3.20 17.07
CA GLY A 219 -7.84 -2.60 18.22
C GLY A 219 -6.45 -3.20 18.45
N ASP A 220 -5.83 -2.82 19.57
CA ASP A 220 -4.53 -3.34 20.06
C ASP A 220 -3.36 -3.22 19.09
N GLY A 221 -3.42 -2.26 18.16
CA GLY A 221 -2.36 -2.02 17.19
C GLY A 221 -2.23 -3.12 16.13
N LYS A 222 -3.29 -3.91 15.86
CA LYS A 222 -3.27 -4.98 14.87
C LYS A 222 -4.41 -4.90 13.85
N ALA A 223 -4.17 -5.48 12.68
CA ALA A 223 -5.20 -5.75 11.69
C ALA A 223 -5.17 -7.22 11.24
N THR A 224 -6.35 -7.78 11.02
CA THR A 224 -6.49 -9.09 10.38
C THR A 224 -6.74 -8.88 8.90
N ILE A 225 -5.92 -9.46 8.04
CA ILE A 225 -6.04 -9.36 6.58
C ILE A 225 -6.38 -10.72 6.01
N THR A 226 -7.39 -10.80 5.15
CA THR A 226 -7.70 -11.99 4.37
C THR A 226 -7.38 -11.73 2.91
N LEU A 227 -6.39 -12.44 2.36
CA LEU A 227 -5.97 -12.34 0.96
C LEU A 227 -6.18 -13.70 0.28
N ASN A 228 -7.07 -13.76 -0.71
CA ASN A 228 -7.42 -15.01 -1.42
C ASN A 228 -7.67 -16.20 -0.47
N GLY A 229 -8.39 -15.98 0.63
CA GLY A 229 -8.71 -16.99 1.63
C GLY A 229 -7.60 -17.31 2.64
N THR A 230 -6.40 -16.75 2.50
CA THR A 230 -5.34 -16.86 3.52
C THR A 230 -5.44 -15.70 4.51
N VAL A 231 -5.39 -16.01 5.81
CA VAL A 231 -5.50 -15.02 6.88
C VAL A 231 -4.13 -14.68 7.45
N TYR A 232 -3.87 -13.39 7.58
CA TYR A 232 -2.67 -12.82 8.18
C TYR A 232 -3.05 -11.87 9.32
N ILE A 233 -2.24 -11.83 10.37
CA ILE A 233 -2.33 -10.83 11.43
C ILE A 233 -1.12 -9.91 11.27
N VAL A 234 -1.38 -8.62 11.04
CA VAL A 234 -0.37 -7.58 10.82
C VAL A 234 -0.29 -6.68 12.06
N ASP A 235 0.93 -6.42 12.51
CA ASP A 235 1.23 -5.37 13.47
C ASP A 235 1.26 -4.01 12.75
N LEU A 236 0.41 -3.09 13.19
CA LEU A 236 0.22 -1.79 12.54
C LEU A 236 1.35 -0.80 12.83
N LEU A 237 2.22 -1.08 13.78
CA LEU A 237 3.41 -0.28 14.04
C LEU A 237 4.61 -0.81 13.25
N THR A 238 4.82 -2.13 13.26
CA THR A 238 6.03 -2.74 12.69
C THR A 238 5.84 -3.31 11.27
N GLY A 239 4.62 -3.46 10.79
CA GLY A 239 4.35 -4.09 9.49
C GLY A 239 4.69 -5.58 9.45
N ASP A 240 5.14 -6.17 10.57
CA ASP A 240 5.34 -7.60 10.67
C ASP A 240 4.01 -8.31 10.61
N PHE A 241 4.02 -9.53 10.06
CA PHE A 241 2.83 -10.33 10.02
C PHE A 241 3.09 -11.81 10.26
N THR A 242 2.05 -12.48 10.72
CA THR A 242 2.01 -13.93 10.88
C THR A 242 0.83 -14.50 10.12
N LYS A 243 1.01 -15.67 9.52
CA LYS A 243 -0.07 -16.43 8.91
C LYS A 243 -0.83 -17.17 10.02
N LYS A 244 -2.16 -17.13 9.98
CA LYS A 244 -3.04 -17.87 10.89
C LYS A 244 -3.31 -19.29 10.37
#